data_AF-A0A954UWP9-F1
#
_entry.id   AF-A0A954UWP9-F1
#
_cell.length_a   1.000
_cell.length_b   1.000
_cell.length_c   1.000
_cell.angle_alpha   90.00
_cell.angle_beta   90.00
_cell.angle_gamma   90.00
#
_symmetry.space_group_name_H-M   'P 1'
#
loop_
_entity.id
_entity.type
_entity.pdbx_description
1 polymer ?
#
loop_
_entity_poly.entity_id
_entity_poly.type
_entity_poly.pdbx_seq_one_letter_code
_entity_poly.pdbx_strand_id
1 'polypeptide(L)'
;PAQIYSVRLRRRILSHMLVWLPRQGFFYQACHLLETCRFMEHHNPIGPGAVTEFDDLFKLSFVAMVRSVVQNAINWRIDELRSGSKLLATPRDRKGKLASYRPKETHRLSLDDMHPIDLDTHDGESLQELEPSSDELIAVLEQLTEVMLGSWLSHSRTLRLSVLETVDNSRNWNTLVEFIQRFGGSIFTQSFLRLGNVRAILHQGVGHWLDKVAEEGEHELQDLFLAIEAGAIDRGQVEKMLNVVLEAIIDHYSEYRDYNSTTTQSDRGEMLYMLLDFLRLRVRYDRVSWNLKPIYWTHEVLVRAGCHQTALQWRRALAERIGRESEMYLEHLRELQQKYAMRMPTVADRLHERFTRPMTVDRMRALVGPAVRQFRLNGEASQIFELLIDECKLMMEQPTGVGLDVPQWLSALEDEVDSVLENQRGFFQKPRYDSAVGFRSATSEQIVEQLIAVAKNIRTLNLGEA
;
A
#
# COMPACT_ATOMS: atom_id res chain seq x y z
N PRO A 1 -9.98 16.95 27.87
CA PRO A 1 -9.89 17.94 26.75
C PRO A 1 -8.48 18.50 26.51
N ALA A 2 -7.83 19.08 27.53
CA ALA A 2 -6.50 19.70 27.38
C ALA A 2 -5.36 18.70 27.04
N GLN A 3 -5.38 17.50 27.63
CA GLN A 3 -4.41 16.44 27.32
C GLN A 3 -4.54 15.94 25.88
N ILE A 4 -5.77 15.70 25.40
CA ILE A 4 -6.04 15.30 24.01
C ILE A 4 -5.54 16.39 23.03
N TYR A 5 -5.79 17.66 23.35
CA TYR A 5 -5.30 18.78 22.55
C TYR A 5 -3.76 18.82 22.50
N SER A 6 -3.09 18.67 23.65
CA SER A 6 -1.62 18.65 23.74
C SER A 6 -1.00 17.52 22.93
N VAL A 7 -1.57 16.31 23.00
CA VAL A 7 -1.12 15.15 22.20
C VAL A 7 -1.28 15.42 20.70
N ARG A 8 -2.46 15.90 20.27
CA ARG A 8 -2.70 16.26 18.86
C ARG A 8 -1.75 17.35 18.36
N LEU A 9 -1.45 18.34 19.20
CA LEU A 9 -0.51 19.40 18.86
C LEU A 9 0.92 18.85 18.68
N ARG A 10 1.39 18.00 19.60
CA ARG A 10 2.71 17.35 19.50
C ARG A 10 2.82 16.48 18.25
N ARG A 11 1.81 15.65 17.97
CA ARG A 11 1.74 14.83 16.74
C ARG A 11 1.80 15.69 15.49
N ARG A 12 1.08 16.82 15.48
CA ARG A 12 1.09 17.76 14.35
C ARG A 12 2.46 18.41 14.17
N ILE A 13 3.13 18.83 15.24
CA ILE A 13 4.48 19.40 15.17
C ILE A 13 5.47 18.36 14.63
N LEU A 14 5.43 17.11 15.12
CA LEU A 14 6.26 16.02 14.60
C LEU A 14 6.02 15.79 13.10
N SER A 15 4.75 15.74 12.69
CA SER A 15 4.37 15.59 11.29
C SER A 15 4.95 16.71 10.43
N HIS A 16 4.87 17.96 10.88
CA HIS A 16 5.45 19.10 10.17
C HIS A 16 6.97 19.01 10.08
N MET A 17 7.67 18.65 11.17
CA MET A 17 9.13 18.52 11.17
C MET A 17 9.61 17.43 10.20
N LEU A 18 8.91 16.29 10.13
CA LEU A 18 9.24 15.20 9.21
C LEU A 18 9.10 15.61 7.73
N VAL A 19 8.25 16.59 7.43
CA VAL A 19 8.11 17.16 6.08
C VAL A 19 9.13 18.27 5.82
N TRP A 20 9.39 19.13 6.81
CA TRP A 20 10.26 20.31 6.64
C TRP A 20 11.75 19.97 6.60
N LEU A 21 12.20 18.97 7.37
CA LEU A 21 13.62 18.60 7.45
C LEU A 21 14.19 18.18 6.08
N PRO A 22 13.57 17.25 5.32
CA PRO A 22 14.06 16.90 3.99
C PRO A 22 14.04 18.09 3.02
N ARG A 23 13.06 18.99 3.13
CA ARG A 23 12.96 20.20 2.28
C ARG A 23 14.10 21.18 2.51
N GLN A 24 14.69 21.15 3.69
CA GLN A 24 15.87 21.94 4.08
C GLN A 24 17.21 21.21 3.84
N GLY A 25 17.19 20.02 3.24
CA GLY A 25 18.38 19.21 3.00
C GLY A 25 18.88 18.41 4.21
N PHE A 26 18.07 18.31 5.26
CA PHE A 26 18.40 17.60 6.52
C PHE A 26 17.83 16.17 6.52
N PHE A 27 18.32 15.33 5.61
CA PHE A 27 17.89 13.93 5.49
C PHE A 27 18.29 13.10 6.71
N TYR A 28 19.47 13.36 7.27
CA TYR A 28 19.94 12.65 8.46
C TYR A 28 18.99 12.84 9.64
N GLN A 29 18.62 14.10 9.91
CA GLN A 29 17.75 14.48 11.01
C GLN A 29 16.32 13.95 10.79
N ALA A 30 15.82 13.96 9.54
CA ALA A 30 14.52 13.41 9.22
C ALA A 30 14.44 11.90 9.51
N CYS A 31 15.44 11.13 9.07
CA CYS A 31 15.52 9.69 9.35
C CYS A 31 15.64 9.43 10.86
N HIS A 32 16.51 10.16 11.55
CA HIS A 32 16.72 9.99 13.00
C HIS A 32 15.46 10.33 13.81
N LEU A 33 14.73 11.38 13.42
CA LEU A 33 13.45 11.73 14.04
C LEU A 33 12.42 10.62 13.83
N LEU A 34 12.34 10.07 12.62
CA LEU A 34 11.42 8.98 12.32
C LEU A 34 11.74 7.71 13.12
N GLU A 35 13.02 7.37 13.25
CA GLU A 35 13.47 6.27 14.13
C GLU A 35 13.10 6.48 15.59
N THR A 36 13.18 7.73 16.05
CA THR A 36 12.74 8.09 17.40
C THR A 36 11.23 7.85 17.55
N CYS A 37 10.41 8.21 16.55
CA CYS A 37 8.98 7.92 16.55
C CYS A 37 8.70 6.40 16.59
N ARG A 38 9.45 5.60 15.81
CA ARG A 38 9.35 4.14 15.83
C ARG A 38 9.63 3.56 17.22
N PHE A 39 10.73 4.01 17.83
CA PHE A 39 11.13 3.59 19.16
C PHE A 39 10.05 3.92 20.20
N MET A 40 9.47 5.12 20.12
CA MET A 40 8.42 5.56 21.04
C MET A 40 7.17 4.67 20.95
N GLU A 41 6.74 4.30 19.75
CA GLU A 41 5.56 3.44 19.56
C GLU A 41 5.82 2.00 20.02
N HIS A 42 7.01 1.46 19.73
CA HIS A 42 7.40 0.13 20.21
C HIS A 42 7.36 0.02 21.74
N HIS A 43 7.73 1.08 22.46
CA HIS A 43 7.70 1.13 23.93
C HIS A 43 6.31 1.46 24.51
N ASN A 44 5.34 1.78 23.65
CA ASN A 44 3.96 2.06 24.03
C ASN A 44 3.01 1.31 23.08
N PRO A 45 3.03 -0.04 23.09
CA PRO A 45 2.31 -0.82 22.10
C PRO A 45 0.80 -0.58 22.23
N ILE A 46 0.19 -0.29 21.10
CA ILE A 46 -1.27 -0.30 20.94
C ILE A 46 -1.73 -1.75 20.76
N GLY A 47 -2.95 -2.05 21.22
CA GLY A 47 -3.51 -3.40 21.15
C GLY A 47 -3.51 -3.98 19.72
N PRO A 48 -3.63 -5.31 19.57
CA PRO A 48 -3.62 -5.97 18.28
C PRO A 48 -4.70 -5.42 17.34
N GLY A 49 -4.34 -5.17 16.08
CA GLY A 49 -5.26 -4.63 15.06
C GLY A 49 -5.47 -3.11 15.11
N ALA A 50 -4.79 -2.39 16.00
CA ALA A 50 -4.87 -0.93 16.04
C ALA A 50 -4.04 -0.28 14.91
N VAL A 51 -4.57 0.81 14.35
CA VAL A 51 -3.86 1.64 13.36
C VAL A 51 -2.68 2.31 14.04
N THR A 52 -1.48 2.07 13.53
CA THR A 52 -0.27 2.68 14.10
C THR A 52 -0.14 4.14 13.71
N GLU A 53 0.34 4.97 14.64
CA GLU A 53 0.70 6.35 14.29
C GLU A 53 1.98 6.37 13.47
N PHE A 54 2.86 5.39 13.67
CA PHE A 54 4.10 5.27 12.91
C PHE A 54 3.87 5.08 11.41
N ASP A 55 2.87 4.30 10.97
CA ASP A 55 2.61 4.08 9.54
C ASP A 55 2.34 5.41 8.80
N ASP A 56 1.56 6.29 9.42
CA ASP A 56 1.25 7.62 8.90
C ASP A 56 2.49 8.52 8.88
N LEU A 57 3.25 8.55 9.98
CA LEU A 57 4.47 9.38 10.11
C LEU A 57 5.57 8.90 9.15
N PHE A 58 5.70 7.59 8.97
CA PHE A 58 6.63 6.99 8.03
C PHE A 58 6.27 7.38 6.61
N LYS A 59 5.01 7.16 6.20
CA LYS A 59 4.56 7.54 4.85
C LYS A 59 4.81 9.02 4.59
N LEU A 60 4.46 9.89 5.54
CA LEU A 60 4.63 11.32 5.43
C LEU A 60 6.11 11.73 5.25
N SER A 61 6.98 11.25 6.14
CA SER A 61 8.43 11.53 6.09
C SER A 61 9.07 10.98 4.81
N PHE A 62 8.76 9.73 4.48
CA PHE A 62 9.31 9.03 3.33
C PHE A 62 8.93 9.74 2.02
N VAL A 63 7.65 10.06 1.83
CA VAL A 63 7.19 10.81 0.66
C VAL A 63 7.85 12.19 0.59
N ALA A 64 8.00 12.89 1.72
CA ALA A 64 8.71 14.18 1.75
C ALA A 64 10.19 14.05 1.35
N MET A 65 10.88 13.01 1.82
CA MET A 65 12.26 12.72 1.42
C MET A 65 12.38 12.42 -0.07
N VAL A 66 11.52 11.55 -0.61
CA VAL A 66 11.52 11.24 -2.05
C VAL A 66 11.24 12.51 -2.87
N ARG A 67 10.24 13.31 -2.48
CA ARG A 67 9.94 14.59 -3.14
C ARG A 67 11.14 15.54 -3.12
N SER A 68 11.84 15.66 -1.99
CA SER A 68 13.06 16.47 -1.91
C SER A 68 14.19 15.96 -2.79
N VAL A 69 14.37 14.64 -2.92
CA VAL A 69 15.35 14.06 -3.85
C VAL A 69 14.99 14.39 -5.30
N VAL A 70 13.73 14.19 -5.69
CA VAL A 70 13.26 14.48 -7.05
C VAL A 70 13.38 15.97 -7.37
N GLN A 71 13.01 16.85 -6.43
CA GLN A 71 13.17 18.31 -6.58
C GLN A 71 14.64 18.70 -6.77
N ASN A 72 15.57 18.12 -6.00
CA ASN A 72 16.99 18.37 -6.17
C ASN A 72 17.49 17.91 -7.54
N ALA A 73 17.08 16.72 -8.01
CA ALA A 73 17.47 16.22 -9.32
C ALA A 73 16.98 17.11 -10.46
N ILE A 74 15.75 17.63 -10.39
CA ILE A 74 15.24 18.63 -11.34
C ILE A 74 16.09 19.90 -11.30
N ASN A 75 16.47 20.38 -10.10
CA ASN A 75 17.30 21.57 -9.97
C ASN A 75 18.70 21.35 -10.58
N TRP A 76 19.33 20.19 -10.35
CA TRP A 76 20.62 19.83 -10.98
C TRP A 76 20.49 19.86 -12.49
N ARG A 77 19.41 19.29 -13.04
CA ARG A 77 19.14 19.29 -14.48
C ARG A 77 18.98 20.70 -15.06
N ILE A 78 18.27 21.58 -14.35
CA ILE A 78 18.11 22.99 -14.75
C ILE A 78 19.49 23.69 -14.78
N ASP A 79 20.32 23.47 -13.77
CA ASP A 79 21.66 24.08 -13.69
C ASP A 79 22.60 23.54 -14.79
N GLU A 80 22.53 22.26 -15.14
CA GLU A 80 23.24 21.67 -16.29
C GLU A 80 22.85 22.35 -17.61
N LEU A 81 21.55 22.53 -17.85
CA LEU A 81 21.03 23.16 -19.06
C LEU A 81 21.43 24.65 -19.14
N ARG A 82 21.39 25.37 -18.01
CA ARG A 82 21.81 26.78 -17.90
C ARG A 82 23.32 26.96 -18.11
N SER A 83 24.14 26.04 -17.59
CA SER A 83 25.60 26.10 -17.74
C SER A 83 26.08 25.77 -19.16
N GLY A 84 25.18 25.39 -20.08
CA GLY A 84 25.52 25.11 -21.47
C GLY A 84 26.41 23.87 -21.63
N SER A 85 26.53 23.05 -20.59
CA SER A 85 27.32 21.83 -20.60
C SER A 85 26.66 20.81 -21.51
N LYS A 86 27.08 20.76 -22.76
CA LYS A 86 26.76 19.66 -23.68
C LYS A 86 27.28 18.37 -23.05
N LEU A 87 26.38 17.46 -22.66
CA LEU A 87 26.75 16.06 -22.52
C LEU A 87 26.13 15.19 -23.61
N LEU A 88 27.04 14.49 -24.28
CA LEU A 88 26.78 13.29 -25.06
C LEU A 88 25.93 12.32 -24.25
N ALA A 89 24.79 11.91 -24.79
CA ALA A 89 24.52 10.52 -25.13
C ALA A 89 23.05 10.38 -25.57
N THR A 90 22.85 10.21 -26.87
CA THR A 90 21.66 9.52 -27.35
C THR A 90 21.84 8.04 -27.02
N PRO A 91 20.86 7.34 -26.41
CA PRO A 91 20.93 5.89 -26.29
C PRO A 91 20.89 5.31 -27.70
N ARG A 92 21.94 4.58 -28.10
CA ARG A 92 21.93 3.78 -29.33
C ARG A 92 21.08 2.55 -29.07
N ASP A 93 19.94 2.53 -29.73
CA ASP A 93 19.00 1.42 -29.76
C ASP A 93 19.63 0.21 -30.50
N ARG A 94 19.82 -0.92 -29.81
CA ARG A 94 20.09 -2.22 -30.45
C ARG A 94 18.79 -3.03 -30.44
N LYS A 95 18.00 -2.78 -31.48
CA LYS A 95 16.95 -3.64 -32.06
C LYS A 95 15.82 -4.08 -31.12
N GLY A 96 14.64 -3.45 -31.30
CA GLY A 96 13.38 -4.20 -31.35
C GLY A 96 12.13 -3.55 -30.75
N LYS A 97 11.61 -2.50 -31.40
CA LYS A 97 10.22 -1.97 -31.35
C LYS A 97 9.48 -2.02 -29.99
N LEU A 98 9.30 -0.84 -29.40
CA LEU A 98 7.99 -0.35 -28.92
C LEU A 98 7.91 1.15 -29.25
N ALA A 99 6.75 1.62 -29.72
CA ALA A 99 6.55 2.99 -30.19
C ALA A 99 6.83 4.00 -29.07
N SER A 100 8.02 4.63 -29.13
CA SER A 100 8.37 5.76 -28.27
C SER A 100 7.60 6.98 -28.72
N TYR A 101 6.82 7.57 -27.82
CA TYR A 101 6.32 8.94 -27.95
C TYR A 101 7.48 9.87 -28.36
N ARG A 102 7.42 10.41 -29.58
CA ARG A 102 8.25 11.53 -30.03
C ARG A 102 7.31 12.72 -30.17
N PRO A 103 7.38 13.73 -29.29
CA PRO A 103 6.64 14.96 -29.53
C PRO A 103 7.13 15.58 -30.84
N LYS A 104 6.20 15.81 -31.77
CA LYS A 104 6.44 16.60 -32.98
C LYS A 104 6.35 18.07 -32.60
N GLU A 105 7.42 18.58 -31.99
CA GLU A 105 7.82 20.00 -31.88
C GLU A 105 8.81 20.10 -30.71
N THR A 106 10.11 20.02 -31.00
CA THR A 106 11.15 20.37 -30.03
C THR A 106 11.24 21.88 -29.97
N HIS A 107 10.33 22.52 -29.24
CA HIS A 107 10.54 23.88 -28.77
C HIS A 107 11.74 23.83 -27.82
N ARG A 108 12.92 24.31 -28.26
CA ARG A 108 14.03 24.53 -27.33
C ARG A 108 13.54 25.52 -26.29
N LEU A 109 13.56 25.14 -25.02
CA LEU A 109 13.16 26.01 -23.91
C LEU A 109 13.97 27.32 -23.97
N SER A 110 13.29 28.46 -23.89
CA SER A 110 13.95 29.75 -23.69
C SER A 110 14.52 29.80 -22.26
N LEU A 111 15.55 30.61 -22.03
CA LEU A 111 16.08 30.86 -20.68
C LEU A 111 14.98 31.41 -19.73
N ASP A 112 13.98 32.10 -20.28
CA ASP A 112 12.82 32.62 -19.55
C ASP A 112 11.80 31.52 -19.16
N ASP A 113 11.79 30.37 -19.85
CA ASP A 113 10.89 29.24 -19.54
C ASP A 113 11.47 28.34 -18.43
N MET A 114 12.73 28.53 -18.04
CA MET A 114 13.42 27.75 -17.01
C MET A 114 13.15 28.27 -15.60
N HIS A 115 11.88 28.50 -15.26
CA HIS A 115 11.48 28.81 -13.89
C HIS A 115 11.69 27.59 -12.97
N PRO A 116 12.00 27.79 -11.67
CA PRO A 116 12.08 26.69 -10.73
C PRO A 116 10.74 25.97 -10.69
N ILE A 117 10.73 24.68 -11.05
CA ILE A 117 9.53 23.86 -10.93
C ILE A 117 9.31 23.61 -9.44
N ASP A 118 8.15 24.02 -8.92
CA ASP A 118 7.74 23.68 -7.57
C ASP A 118 6.86 22.43 -7.60
N LEU A 119 7.41 21.30 -7.17
CA LEU A 119 6.68 20.03 -7.04
C LEU A 119 5.47 20.10 -6.10
N ASP A 120 5.31 21.17 -5.30
CA ASP A 120 4.11 21.40 -4.50
C ASP A 120 2.91 21.87 -5.34
N THR A 121 3.17 22.35 -6.55
CA THR A 121 2.15 22.82 -7.50
C THR A 121 2.12 22.00 -8.80
N HIS A 122 3.20 21.28 -9.09
CA HIS A 122 3.29 20.38 -10.22
C HIS A 122 2.49 19.11 -9.98
N ASP A 123 1.74 18.66 -10.99
CA ASP A 123 0.83 17.53 -10.83
C ASP A 123 0.74 16.73 -12.14
N GLY A 124 1.69 15.81 -12.32
CA GLY A 124 1.68 14.78 -13.35
C GLY A 124 2.05 15.24 -14.77
N GLU A 125 2.30 16.53 -14.97
CA GLU A 125 2.63 17.06 -16.30
C GLU A 125 4.06 16.72 -16.68
N SER A 126 4.30 16.37 -17.94
CA SER A 126 5.63 15.89 -18.36
C SER A 126 6.68 17.00 -18.24
N LEU A 127 7.81 16.67 -17.61
CA LEU A 127 8.96 17.58 -17.50
C LEU A 127 9.74 17.76 -18.80
N GLN A 128 9.52 16.90 -19.80
CA GLN A 128 10.23 16.94 -21.09
C GLN A 128 11.75 17.04 -20.92
N GLU A 129 12.39 18.10 -21.44
CA GLU A 129 13.85 18.31 -21.36
C GLU A 129 14.37 18.55 -19.93
N LEU A 130 13.46 18.92 -19.00
CA LEU A 130 13.74 19.15 -17.58
C LEU A 130 13.69 17.86 -16.75
N GLU A 131 13.29 16.73 -17.35
CA GLU A 131 13.37 15.45 -16.67
C GLU A 131 14.85 15.11 -16.38
N PRO A 132 15.20 14.80 -15.11
CA PRO A 132 16.58 14.48 -14.75
C PRO A 132 17.05 13.15 -15.32
N SER A 133 18.37 12.93 -15.33
CA SER A 133 18.97 11.65 -15.71
C SER A 133 18.43 10.53 -14.81
N SER A 134 17.80 9.52 -15.43
CA SER A 134 17.20 8.42 -14.68
C SER A 134 18.22 7.64 -13.86
N ASP A 135 19.45 7.46 -14.36
CA ASP A 135 20.48 6.64 -13.68
C ASP A 135 20.90 7.27 -12.34
N GLU A 136 21.18 8.58 -12.32
CA GLU A 136 21.59 9.27 -11.09
C GLU A 136 20.42 9.36 -10.10
N LEU A 137 19.21 9.71 -10.57
CA LEU A 137 18.04 9.80 -9.72
C LEU A 137 17.67 8.44 -9.11
N ILE A 138 17.70 7.36 -9.91
CA ILE A 138 17.41 6.01 -9.43
C ILE A 138 18.42 5.59 -8.38
N ALA A 139 19.72 5.85 -8.58
CA ALA A 139 20.75 5.47 -7.61
C ALA A 139 20.49 6.11 -6.23
N VAL A 140 20.18 7.41 -6.18
CA VAL A 140 19.88 8.10 -4.91
C VAL A 140 18.57 7.59 -4.29
N LEU A 141 17.55 7.34 -5.11
CA LEU A 141 16.25 6.83 -4.65
C LEU A 141 16.33 5.39 -4.14
N GLU A 142 17.10 4.52 -4.78
CA GLU A 142 17.35 3.15 -4.32
C GLU A 142 18.04 3.18 -2.96
N GLN A 143 19.05 4.02 -2.78
CA GLN A 143 19.74 4.15 -1.50
C GLN A 143 18.83 4.69 -0.39
N LEU A 144 18.05 5.74 -0.67
CA LEU A 144 17.05 6.24 0.28
C LEU A 144 16.04 5.15 0.64
N THR A 145 15.52 4.46 -0.37
CA THR A 145 14.51 3.40 -0.17
C THR A 145 15.09 2.23 0.63
N GLU A 146 16.33 1.82 0.38
CA GLU A 146 17.00 0.74 1.12
C GLU A 146 17.15 1.08 2.61
N VAL A 147 17.64 2.28 2.94
CA VAL A 147 17.80 2.72 4.33
C VAL A 147 16.46 2.73 5.05
N MET A 148 15.43 3.27 4.41
CA MET A 148 14.11 3.41 5.01
C MET A 148 13.33 2.09 5.07
N LEU A 149 13.55 1.19 4.12
CA LEU A 149 12.97 -0.15 4.14
C LEU A 149 13.41 -0.95 5.37
N GLY A 150 14.66 -0.79 5.83
CA GLY A 150 15.12 -1.43 7.06
C GLY A 150 14.23 -1.09 8.26
N SER A 151 13.90 0.19 8.42
CA SER A 151 12.99 0.69 9.45
C SER A 151 11.57 0.16 9.28
N TRP A 152 11.02 0.28 8.06
CA TRP A 152 9.68 -0.15 7.69
C TRP A 152 9.44 -1.63 7.95
N LEU A 153 10.37 -2.48 7.51
CA LEU A 153 10.26 -3.93 7.67
C LEU A 153 10.36 -4.35 9.13
N SER A 154 11.22 -3.71 9.90
CA SER A 154 11.33 -3.99 11.34
C SER A 154 10.07 -3.59 12.09
N HIS A 155 9.43 -2.46 11.74
CA HIS A 155 8.11 -2.11 12.26
C HIS A 155 7.02 -3.08 11.78
N SER A 156 6.97 -3.37 10.49
CA SER A 156 5.94 -4.25 9.92
C SER A 156 5.91 -5.65 10.56
N ARG A 157 7.05 -6.17 11.04
CA ARG A 157 7.11 -7.48 11.72
C ARG A 157 6.42 -7.50 13.08
N THR A 158 6.32 -6.36 13.77
CA THR A 158 5.63 -6.29 15.08
C THR A 158 4.12 -6.16 14.91
N LEU A 159 3.65 -5.81 13.71
CA LEU A 159 2.24 -5.65 13.39
C LEU A 159 1.62 -6.93 12.86
N ARG A 160 0.39 -7.20 13.31
CA ARG A 160 -0.50 -8.20 12.73
C ARG A 160 -1.45 -7.53 11.75
N LEU A 161 -1.36 -7.88 10.46
CA LEU A 161 -2.24 -7.32 9.42
C LEU A 161 -3.57 -8.07 9.31
N SER A 162 -3.58 -9.35 9.65
CA SER A 162 -4.77 -10.19 9.66
C SER A 162 -4.68 -11.20 10.79
N VAL A 163 -5.82 -11.56 11.38
CA VAL A 163 -5.88 -12.61 12.40
C VAL A 163 -5.34 -13.95 11.89
N LEU A 164 -5.43 -14.22 10.59
CA LEU A 164 -5.00 -15.48 9.97
C LEU A 164 -3.48 -15.70 10.06
N GLU A 165 -2.70 -14.66 10.32
CA GLU A 165 -1.26 -14.78 10.56
C GLU A 165 -0.95 -15.55 11.86
N THR A 166 -1.89 -15.57 12.82
CA THR A 166 -1.75 -16.35 14.06
C THR A 166 -1.81 -17.86 13.85
N VAL A 167 -2.38 -18.29 12.71
CA VAL A 167 -2.52 -19.68 12.29
C VAL A 167 -1.73 -19.97 11.01
N ASP A 168 -0.68 -19.19 10.73
CA ASP A 168 0.14 -19.41 9.54
C ASP A 168 0.95 -20.71 9.63
N ASN A 169 1.41 -21.10 10.83
CA ASN A 169 2.12 -22.35 11.02
C ASN A 169 1.20 -23.58 10.93
N SER A 170 1.75 -24.71 10.44
CA SER A 170 0.99 -25.93 10.17
C SER A 170 0.30 -26.52 11.40
N ARG A 171 0.88 -26.38 12.59
CA ARG A 171 0.30 -26.93 13.82
C ARG A 171 -1.01 -26.21 14.17
N ASN A 172 -0.96 -24.89 14.32
CA ASN A 172 -2.13 -24.08 14.64
C ASN A 172 -3.19 -24.17 13.54
N TRP A 173 -2.74 -24.20 12.27
CA TRP A 173 -3.65 -24.41 11.14
C TRP A 173 -4.40 -25.73 11.24
N ASN A 174 -3.70 -26.85 11.45
CA ASN A 174 -4.35 -28.16 11.56
C ASN A 174 -5.33 -28.21 12.73
N THR A 175 -4.97 -27.62 13.87
CA THR A 175 -5.87 -27.54 15.02
C THR A 175 -7.13 -26.71 14.70
N LEU A 176 -7.01 -25.60 13.98
CA LEU A 176 -8.15 -24.82 13.51
C LEU A 176 -9.02 -25.61 12.52
N VAL A 177 -8.41 -26.33 11.58
CA VAL A 177 -9.12 -27.19 10.62
C VAL A 177 -9.90 -28.28 11.33
N GLU A 178 -9.28 -28.99 12.28
CA GLU A 178 -9.94 -30.04 13.07
C GLU A 178 -11.13 -29.50 13.85
N PHE A 179 -11.00 -28.31 14.44
CA PHE A 179 -12.11 -27.64 15.12
C PHE A 179 -13.27 -27.32 14.17
N ILE A 180 -12.97 -26.72 13.02
CA ILE A 180 -13.99 -26.39 12.01
C ILE A 180 -14.65 -27.66 11.47
N GLN A 181 -13.89 -28.71 11.19
CA GLN A 181 -14.45 -29.97 10.68
C GLN A 181 -15.35 -30.64 11.71
N ARG A 182 -15.00 -30.57 13.00
CA ARG A 182 -15.74 -31.23 14.08
C ARG A 182 -17.00 -30.48 14.51
N PHE A 183 -16.93 -29.15 14.61
CA PHE A 183 -18.01 -28.34 15.18
C PHE A 183 -18.59 -27.31 14.20
N GLY A 184 -17.91 -27.04 13.09
CA GLY A 184 -18.29 -25.97 12.17
C GLY A 184 -19.61 -26.18 11.47
N GLY A 185 -20.06 -27.42 11.29
CA GLY A 185 -21.34 -27.72 10.62
C GLY A 185 -22.56 -27.12 11.34
N SER A 186 -22.55 -27.11 12.67
CA SER A 186 -23.63 -26.50 13.45
C SER A 186 -23.40 -25.03 13.77
N ILE A 187 -22.15 -24.59 13.86
CA ILE A 187 -21.80 -23.20 14.21
C ILE A 187 -21.85 -22.29 12.96
N PHE A 188 -21.09 -22.62 11.92
CA PHE A 188 -20.76 -21.71 10.83
C PHE A 188 -21.78 -21.73 9.70
N THR A 189 -23.03 -21.49 10.07
CA THR A 189 -24.12 -21.30 9.11
C THR A 189 -24.07 -19.91 8.49
N GLN A 190 -24.69 -19.74 7.32
CA GLN A 190 -24.77 -18.43 6.67
C GLN A 190 -25.52 -17.38 7.51
N SER A 191 -26.49 -17.80 8.34
CA SER A 191 -27.18 -16.93 9.31
C SER A 191 -26.25 -16.50 10.43
N PHE A 192 -25.47 -17.42 10.97
CA PHE A 192 -24.49 -17.14 12.02
C PHE A 192 -23.41 -16.18 11.54
N LEU A 193 -22.86 -16.39 10.34
CA LEU A 193 -21.79 -15.58 9.76
C LEU A 193 -22.25 -14.29 9.09
N ARG A 194 -23.49 -13.83 9.32
CA ARG A 194 -23.92 -12.50 8.88
C ARG A 194 -23.10 -11.42 9.57
N LEU A 195 -22.69 -10.40 8.82
CA LEU A 195 -21.82 -9.32 9.32
C LEU A 195 -22.29 -8.68 10.64
N GLY A 196 -23.60 -8.45 10.78
CA GLY A 196 -24.18 -7.88 12.00
C GLY A 196 -24.02 -8.78 13.23
N ASN A 197 -24.23 -10.09 13.06
CA ASN A 197 -24.07 -11.06 14.13
C ASN A 197 -22.61 -11.22 14.53
N VAL A 198 -21.72 -11.40 13.55
CA VAL A 198 -20.28 -11.53 13.79
C VAL A 198 -19.71 -10.31 14.53
N ARG A 199 -20.11 -9.10 14.11
CA ARG A 199 -19.72 -7.85 14.81
C ARG A 199 -20.23 -7.80 16.24
N ALA A 200 -21.47 -8.21 16.49
CA ALA A 200 -22.04 -8.22 17.83
C ALA A 200 -21.28 -9.18 18.76
N ILE A 201 -20.97 -10.40 18.28
CA ILE A 201 -20.20 -11.41 19.04
C ILE A 201 -18.80 -10.89 19.38
N LEU A 202 -18.08 -10.35 18.40
CA LEU A 202 -16.73 -9.83 18.63
C LEU A 202 -16.73 -8.60 19.55
N HIS A 203 -17.74 -7.73 19.45
CA HIS A 203 -17.86 -6.55 20.32
C HIS A 203 -18.12 -6.92 21.78
N GLN A 204 -18.98 -7.91 22.05
CA GLN A 204 -19.24 -8.37 23.43
C GLN A 204 -18.18 -9.34 23.95
N GLY A 205 -17.38 -9.94 23.05
CA GLY A 205 -16.40 -10.97 23.34
C GLY A 205 -16.97 -12.38 23.18
N VAL A 206 -16.19 -13.26 22.55
CA VAL A 206 -16.57 -14.65 22.28
C VAL A 206 -16.85 -15.44 23.56
N GLY A 207 -16.05 -15.24 24.63
CA GLY A 207 -16.27 -15.91 25.91
C GLY A 207 -17.62 -15.56 26.54
N HIS A 208 -17.97 -14.27 26.58
CA HIS A 208 -19.26 -13.82 27.08
C HIS A 208 -20.43 -14.31 26.21
N TRP A 209 -20.22 -14.37 24.89
CA TRP A 209 -21.20 -14.98 23.99
C TRP A 209 -21.45 -16.46 24.32
N LEU A 210 -20.39 -17.25 24.56
CA LEU A 210 -20.52 -18.66 24.94
C LEU A 210 -21.30 -18.85 26.25
N ASP A 211 -21.08 -17.99 27.24
CA ASP A 211 -21.83 -18.04 28.51
C ASP A 211 -23.33 -17.83 28.27
N LYS A 212 -23.68 -16.81 27.49
CA LYS A 212 -25.06 -16.49 27.18
C LYS A 212 -25.76 -17.66 26.45
N VAL A 213 -25.10 -18.27 25.48
CA VAL A 213 -25.69 -19.38 24.72
C VAL A 213 -25.85 -20.63 25.60
N ALA A 214 -24.92 -20.88 26.52
CA ALA A 214 -25.04 -21.96 27.50
C ALA A 214 -26.25 -21.76 28.44
N GLU A 215 -26.52 -20.51 28.85
CA GLU A 215 -27.69 -20.15 29.68
C GLU A 215 -29.02 -20.28 28.92
N GLU A 216 -29.04 -19.90 27.65
CA GLU A 216 -30.23 -19.95 26.80
C GLU A 216 -30.59 -21.38 26.34
N GLY A 217 -29.63 -22.31 26.39
CA GLY A 217 -29.83 -23.72 26.08
C GLY A 217 -30.00 -24.01 24.58
N GLU A 218 -29.25 -23.32 23.71
CA GLU A 218 -29.35 -23.52 22.26
C GLU A 218 -28.90 -24.93 21.84
N HIS A 219 -29.79 -25.66 21.16
CA HIS A 219 -29.55 -27.02 20.71
C HIS A 219 -28.45 -27.15 19.64
N GLU A 220 -28.17 -26.10 18.86
CA GLU A 220 -27.19 -26.14 17.76
C GLU A 220 -25.73 -26.27 18.28
N LEU A 221 -25.44 -25.76 19.48
CA LEU A 221 -24.10 -25.82 20.09
C LEU A 221 -23.95 -26.94 21.12
N GLN A 222 -24.97 -27.79 21.28
CA GLN A 222 -24.97 -28.82 22.32
C GLN A 222 -23.75 -29.74 22.25
N ASP A 223 -23.36 -30.15 21.05
CA ASP A 223 -22.19 -31.02 20.84
C ASP A 223 -20.87 -30.34 21.25
N LEU A 224 -20.76 -29.03 21.06
CA LEU A 224 -19.60 -28.24 21.50
C LEU A 224 -19.54 -28.17 23.02
N PHE A 225 -20.65 -27.86 23.68
CA PHE A 225 -20.70 -27.79 25.15
C PHE A 225 -20.44 -29.14 25.80
N LEU A 226 -21.00 -30.23 25.27
CA LEU A 226 -20.70 -31.59 25.72
C LEU A 226 -19.22 -31.94 25.57
N ALA A 227 -18.57 -31.50 24.49
CA ALA A 227 -17.14 -31.72 24.29
C ALA A 227 -16.29 -30.91 25.28
N ILE A 228 -16.73 -29.71 25.68
CA ILE A 228 -16.09 -28.90 26.72
C ILE A 228 -16.24 -29.58 28.09
N GLU A 229 -17.47 -30.00 28.45
CA GLU A 229 -17.76 -30.68 29.73
C GLU A 229 -16.99 -32.00 29.86
N ALA A 230 -16.88 -32.76 28.77
CA ALA A 230 -16.10 -34.00 28.72
C ALA A 230 -14.57 -33.78 28.73
N GLY A 231 -14.10 -32.52 28.70
CA GLY A 231 -12.67 -32.18 28.63
C GLY A 231 -12.00 -32.54 27.31
N ALA A 232 -12.78 -32.79 26.24
CA ALA A 232 -12.26 -33.11 24.92
C ALA A 232 -11.69 -31.89 24.18
N ILE A 233 -12.14 -30.69 24.54
CA ILE A 233 -11.57 -29.42 24.10
C ILE A 233 -11.63 -28.40 25.24
N ASP A 234 -10.55 -27.64 25.42
CA ASP A 234 -10.50 -26.59 26.42
C ASP A 234 -11.34 -25.37 26.01
N ARG A 235 -12.04 -24.76 26.96
CA ARG A 235 -12.90 -23.59 26.68
C ARG A 235 -12.10 -22.40 26.13
N GLY A 236 -10.92 -22.12 26.68
CA GLY A 236 -10.07 -21.02 26.19
C GLY A 236 -9.58 -21.28 24.76
N GLN A 237 -9.38 -22.55 24.41
CA GLN A 237 -9.08 -22.94 23.03
C GLN A 237 -10.27 -22.72 22.08
N VAL A 238 -11.49 -23.05 22.50
CA VAL A 238 -12.72 -22.77 21.72
C VAL A 238 -12.87 -21.27 21.49
N GLU A 239 -12.74 -20.46 22.54
CA GLU A 239 -12.81 -19.00 22.45
C GLU A 239 -11.80 -18.45 21.44
N LYS A 240 -10.55 -18.92 21.52
CA LYS A 240 -9.49 -18.51 20.60
C LYS A 240 -9.80 -18.89 19.14
N MET A 241 -10.28 -20.11 18.89
CA MET A 241 -10.58 -20.59 17.54
C MET A 241 -11.75 -19.84 16.92
N LEU A 242 -12.84 -19.67 17.66
CA LEU A 242 -13.98 -18.87 17.23
C LEU A 242 -13.56 -17.43 16.95
N ASN A 243 -12.74 -16.84 17.82
CA ASN A 243 -12.24 -15.49 17.61
C ASN A 243 -11.44 -15.37 16.30
N VAL A 244 -10.56 -16.33 16.00
CA VAL A 244 -9.81 -16.38 14.73
C VAL A 244 -10.75 -16.48 13.53
N VAL A 245 -11.75 -17.36 13.56
CA VAL A 245 -12.70 -17.51 12.45
C VAL A 245 -13.51 -16.24 12.25
N LEU A 246 -14.10 -15.70 13.31
CA LEU A 246 -14.98 -14.53 13.25
C LEU A 246 -14.22 -13.26 12.81
N GLU A 247 -13.03 -13.02 13.36
CA GLU A 247 -12.16 -11.91 12.91
C GLU A 247 -11.80 -12.08 11.43
N ALA A 248 -11.44 -13.29 10.98
CA ALA A 248 -11.07 -13.53 9.59
C ALA A 248 -12.23 -13.25 8.61
N ILE A 249 -13.47 -13.56 9.01
CA ILE A 249 -14.66 -13.26 8.20
C ILE A 249 -14.94 -11.76 8.14
N ILE A 250 -14.71 -11.01 9.22
CA ILE A 250 -14.83 -9.54 9.17
C ILE A 250 -13.74 -8.93 8.28
N ASP A 251 -12.49 -9.34 8.50
CA ASP A 251 -11.33 -8.82 7.77
C ASP A 251 -11.45 -9.05 6.25
N HIS A 252 -12.14 -10.13 5.85
CA HIS A 252 -12.25 -10.59 4.47
C HIS A 252 -13.72 -10.79 4.03
N TYR A 253 -14.60 -9.88 4.43
CA TYR A 253 -16.04 -10.05 4.19
C TYR A 253 -16.40 -10.03 2.69
N SER A 254 -15.68 -9.27 1.86
CA SER A 254 -15.87 -9.29 0.40
C SER A 254 -15.60 -10.67 -0.19
N GLU A 255 -14.55 -11.34 0.27
CA GLU A 255 -14.18 -12.69 -0.18
C GLU A 255 -15.14 -13.74 0.38
N TYR A 256 -15.67 -13.53 1.59
CA TYR A 256 -16.73 -14.37 2.15
C TYR A 256 -18.04 -14.26 1.35
N ARG A 257 -18.41 -13.06 0.87
CA ARG A 257 -19.57 -12.89 -0.04
C ARG A 257 -19.37 -13.61 -1.37
N ASP A 258 -18.17 -13.57 -1.92
CA ASP A 258 -17.80 -14.36 -3.11
C ASP A 258 -17.98 -15.86 -2.83
N TYR A 259 -17.37 -16.37 -1.76
CA TYR A 259 -17.50 -17.76 -1.34
C TYR A 259 -18.97 -18.23 -1.27
N ASN A 260 -19.84 -17.43 -0.65
CA ASN A 260 -21.27 -17.72 -0.53
C ASN A 260 -22.06 -17.68 -1.84
N SER A 261 -21.57 -16.98 -2.86
CA SER A 261 -22.29 -16.79 -4.12
C SER A 261 -21.77 -17.65 -5.26
N THR A 262 -20.52 -18.10 -5.19
CA THR A 262 -19.84 -18.80 -6.30
C THR A 262 -19.45 -20.24 -6.00
N THR A 263 -19.64 -20.71 -4.76
CA THR A 263 -19.24 -22.05 -4.33
C THR A 263 -20.40 -22.81 -3.71
N THR A 264 -20.42 -24.14 -3.86
CA THR A 264 -21.43 -25.01 -3.21
C THR A 264 -21.03 -25.39 -1.78
N GLN A 265 -19.75 -25.23 -1.45
CA GLN A 265 -19.15 -25.57 -0.17
C GLN A 265 -19.63 -24.62 0.93
N SER A 266 -20.08 -23.41 0.57
CA SER A 266 -20.61 -22.41 1.50
C SER A 266 -21.89 -22.81 2.23
N ASP A 267 -22.58 -23.86 1.76
CA ASP A 267 -23.76 -24.39 2.45
C ASP A 267 -23.38 -25.26 3.66
N ARG A 268 -22.10 -25.57 3.83
CA ARG A 268 -21.56 -26.49 4.84
C ARG A 268 -20.52 -25.83 5.71
N GLY A 269 -20.89 -25.52 6.96
CA GLY A 269 -20.03 -24.82 7.90
C GLY A 269 -18.73 -25.57 8.26
N GLU A 270 -18.75 -26.90 8.22
CA GLU A 270 -17.57 -27.74 8.44
C GLU A 270 -16.55 -27.67 7.29
N MET A 271 -16.92 -27.10 6.14
CA MET A 271 -16.04 -26.86 5.00
C MET A 271 -15.45 -25.44 4.99
N LEU A 272 -15.78 -24.59 5.97
CA LEU A 272 -15.32 -23.20 6.03
C LEU A 272 -13.79 -23.06 6.02
N TYR A 273 -13.07 -24.06 6.53
CA TYR A 273 -11.60 -24.07 6.50
C TYR A 273 -11.03 -23.97 5.09
N MET A 274 -11.78 -24.42 4.06
CA MET A 274 -11.36 -24.30 2.67
C MET A 274 -11.28 -22.83 2.26
N LEU A 275 -12.27 -22.01 2.63
CA LEU A 275 -12.22 -20.55 2.44
C LEU A 275 -11.03 -19.96 3.20
N LEU A 276 -10.86 -20.31 4.47
CA LEU A 276 -9.77 -19.76 5.28
C LEU A 276 -8.39 -20.09 4.70
N ASP A 277 -8.23 -21.21 3.98
CA ASP A 277 -6.98 -21.58 3.31
C ASP A 277 -6.67 -20.63 2.12
N PHE A 278 -7.69 -20.27 1.33
CA PHE A 278 -7.57 -19.22 0.30
C PHE A 278 -7.23 -17.86 0.92
N LEU A 279 -7.89 -17.50 2.03
CA LEU A 279 -7.63 -16.25 2.73
C LEU A 279 -6.22 -16.21 3.30
N ARG A 280 -5.68 -17.32 3.84
CA ARG A 280 -4.28 -17.41 4.28
C ARG A 280 -3.29 -17.12 3.15
N LEU A 281 -3.54 -17.68 1.96
CA LEU A 281 -2.73 -17.38 0.78
C LEU A 281 -2.78 -15.89 0.44
N ARG A 282 -3.97 -15.29 0.44
CA ARG A 282 -4.15 -13.85 0.21
C ARG A 282 -3.45 -13.00 1.26
N VAL A 283 -3.59 -13.33 2.54
CA VAL A 283 -2.95 -12.60 3.65
C VAL A 283 -1.43 -12.60 3.51
N ARG A 284 -0.84 -13.73 3.11
CA ARG A 284 0.60 -13.79 2.80
C ARG A 284 0.97 -12.88 1.64
N TYR A 285 0.16 -12.85 0.58
CA TYR A 285 0.37 -11.93 -0.55
C TYR A 285 0.25 -10.47 -0.10
N ASP A 286 -0.78 -10.12 0.67
CA ASP A 286 -1.00 -8.76 1.18
C ASP A 286 0.12 -8.31 2.12
N ARG A 287 0.71 -9.23 2.90
CA ARG A 287 1.92 -8.96 3.70
C ARG A 287 3.11 -8.55 2.84
N VAL A 288 3.35 -9.23 1.73
CA VAL A 288 4.39 -8.84 0.77
C VAL A 288 4.06 -7.48 0.16
N SER A 289 2.81 -7.29 -0.28
CA SER A 289 2.36 -6.00 -0.81
C SER A 289 2.49 -4.85 0.21
N TRP A 290 2.31 -5.12 1.50
CA TRP A 290 2.51 -4.16 2.59
C TRP A 290 3.98 -3.75 2.71
N ASN A 291 4.88 -4.72 2.63
CA ASN A 291 6.33 -4.48 2.65
C ASN A 291 6.80 -3.64 1.44
N LEU A 292 6.11 -3.74 0.30
CA LEU A 292 6.42 -2.99 -0.92
C LEU A 292 5.87 -1.55 -0.94
N LYS A 293 5.10 -1.12 0.06
CA LYS A 293 4.51 0.24 0.11
C LYS A 293 5.51 1.38 -0.14
N PRO A 294 6.72 1.40 0.45
CA PRO A 294 7.69 2.45 0.14
C PRO A 294 8.07 2.52 -1.34
N ILE A 295 8.15 1.38 -2.02
CA ILE A 295 8.47 1.32 -3.45
C ILE A 295 7.33 1.90 -4.29
N TYR A 296 6.08 1.64 -3.92
CA TYR A 296 4.90 2.23 -4.56
C TYR A 296 4.85 3.74 -4.35
N TRP A 297 5.11 4.23 -3.13
CA TRP A 297 5.11 5.67 -2.85
C TRP A 297 6.21 6.41 -3.63
N THR A 298 7.40 5.81 -3.78
CA THR A 298 8.45 6.38 -4.62
C THR A 298 7.97 6.54 -6.06
N HIS A 299 7.31 5.53 -6.61
CA HIS A 299 6.73 5.60 -7.94
C HIS A 299 5.62 6.64 -8.05
N GLU A 300 4.69 6.70 -7.08
CA GLU A 300 3.63 7.70 -7.04
C GLU A 300 4.21 9.12 -7.10
N VAL A 301 5.27 9.40 -6.32
CA VAL A 301 5.97 10.69 -6.36
C VAL A 301 6.59 10.95 -7.74
N LEU A 302 7.25 9.96 -8.36
CA LEU A 302 7.86 10.12 -9.68
C LEU A 302 6.83 10.43 -10.77
N VAL A 303 5.70 9.73 -10.80
CA VAL A 303 4.65 10.00 -11.79
C VAL A 303 3.99 11.35 -11.58
N ARG A 304 3.75 11.76 -10.31
CA ARG A 304 3.20 13.08 -9.99
C ARG A 304 4.20 14.21 -10.25
N ALA A 305 5.50 13.95 -10.12
CA ALA A 305 6.54 14.90 -10.47
C ALA A 305 6.73 15.07 -11.99
N GLY A 306 6.13 14.23 -12.82
CA GLY A 306 6.33 14.26 -14.28
C GLY A 306 7.61 13.55 -14.76
N CYS A 307 8.29 12.81 -13.87
CA CYS A 307 9.49 12.01 -14.17
C CYS A 307 9.10 10.65 -14.76
N HIS A 308 8.43 10.64 -15.91
CA HIS A 308 7.80 9.44 -16.47
C HIS A 308 8.79 8.36 -16.94
N GLN A 309 9.97 8.73 -17.45
CA GLN A 309 10.99 7.74 -17.85
C GLN A 309 11.56 7.05 -16.62
N THR A 310 11.89 7.83 -15.58
CA THR A 310 12.41 7.30 -14.32
C THR A 310 11.36 6.42 -13.63
N ALA A 311 10.08 6.84 -13.60
CA ALA A 311 8.98 6.03 -13.07
C ALA A 311 8.83 4.69 -13.81
N LEU A 312 8.96 4.69 -15.14
CA LEU A 312 8.89 3.47 -15.95
C LEU A 312 10.04 2.51 -15.64
N GLN A 313 11.26 3.02 -15.51
CA GLN A 313 12.43 2.22 -15.15
C GLN A 313 12.29 1.64 -13.74
N TRP A 314 11.84 2.44 -12.77
CA TRP A 314 11.55 2.01 -11.40
C TRP A 314 10.53 0.87 -11.36
N ARG A 315 9.44 0.98 -12.13
CA ARG A 315 8.43 -0.08 -12.26
C ARG A 315 8.98 -1.37 -12.86
N ARG A 316 9.82 -1.27 -13.90
CA ARG A 316 10.46 -2.44 -14.52
C ARG A 316 11.39 -3.15 -13.54
N ALA A 317 12.20 -2.40 -12.80
CA ALA A 317 13.10 -2.95 -11.79
C ALA A 317 12.34 -3.73 -10.71
N LEU A 318 11.18 -3.22 -10.24
CA LEU A 318 10.34 -3.97 -9.32
C LEU A 318 9.78 -5.25 -9.95
N ALA A 319 9.20 -5.15 -11.16
CA ALA A 319 8.59 -6.29 -11.85
C ALA A 319 9.59 -7.43 -12.08
N GLU A 320 10.84 -7.09 -12.42
CA GLU A 320 11.93 -8.07 -12.58
C GLU A 320 12.31 -8.73 -11.25
N ARG A 321 12.38 -7.96 -10.15
CA ARG A 321 12.76 -8.48 -8.82
C ARG A 321 11.68 -9.36 -8.20
N ILE A 322 10.41 -9.00 -8.36
CA ILE A 322 9.26 -9.68 -7.69
C ILE A 322 8.55 -10.69 -8.58
N GLY A 323 8.90 -10.80 -9.87
CA GLY A 323 8.20 -11.63 -10.85
C GLY A 323 8.03 -13.08 -10.39
N ARG A 324 9.13 -13.72 -9.95
CA ARG A 324 9.11 -15.10 -9.46
C ARG A 324 8.24 -15.29 -8.22
N GLU A 325 8.28 -14.33 -7.30
CA GLU A 325 7.46 -14.39 -6.08
C GLU A 325 5.96 -14.28 -6.42
N SER A 326 5.60 -13.38 -7.34
CA SER A 326 4.22 -13.27 -7.82
C SER A 326 3.71 -14.55 -8.52
N GLU A 327 4.58 -15.22 -9.29
CA GLU A 327 4.26 -16.49 -9.96
C GLU A 327 4.00 -17.62 -8.96
N MET A 328 4.78 -17.70 -7.88
CA MET A 328 4.60 -18.69 -6.81
C MET A 328 3.20 -18.57 -6.16
N TYR A 329 2.72 -17.35 -5.91
CA TYR A 329 1.36 -17.15 -5.37
C TYR A 329 0.28 -17.64 -6.35
N LEU A 330 0.46 -17.41 -7.65
CA LEU A 330 -0.45 -17.89 -8.69
C LEU A 330 -0.40 -19.42 -8.88
N GLU A 331 0.75 -20.06 -8.62
CA GLU A 331 0.88 -21.51 -8.57
C GLU A 331 0.10 -22.09 -7.39
N HIS A 332 0.35 -21.60 -6.17
CA HIS A 332 -0.39 -22.04 -4.98
C HIS A 332 -1.89 -21.78 -5.09
N LEU A 333 -2.30 -20.67 -5.72
CA LEU A 333 -3.71 -20.41 -6.00
C LEU A 333 -4.31 -21.52 -6.87
N ARG A 334 -3.64 -21.91 -7.96
CA ARG A 334 -4.10 -22.99 -8.85
C ARG A 334 -4.19 -24.32 -8.11
N GLU A 335 -3.23 -24.62 -7.23
CA GLU A 335 -3.26 -25.81 -6.39
C GLU A 335 -4.47 -25.83 -5.45
N LEU A 336 -4.77 -24.70 -4.77
CA LEU A 336 -5.95 -24.59 -3.91
C LEU A 336 -7.26 -24.69 -4.71
N GLN A 337 -7.32 -24.05 -5.88
CA GLN A 337 -8.47 -24.12 -6.78
C GLN A 337 -8.76 -25.55 -7.23
N GLN A 338 -7.71 -26.32 -7.57
CA GLN A 338 -7.84 -27.72 -7.92
C GLN A 338 -8.21 -28.59 -6.71
N LYS A 339 -7.54 -28.39 -5.57
CA LYS A 339 -7.71 -29.18 -4.35
C LYS A 339 -9.14 -29.08 -3.80
N TYR A 340 -9.72 -27.89 -3.78
CA TYR A 340 -11.05 -27.67 -3.22
C TYR A 340 -12.17 -27.54 -4.27
N ALA A 341 -11.81 -27.57 -5.56
CA ALA A 341 -12.74 -27.33 -6.66
C ALA A 341 -13.51 -26.00 -6.52
N MET A 342 -12.81 -24.94 -6.09
CA MET A 342 -13.35 -23.59 -5.91
C MET A 342 -12.59 -22.60 -6.77
N ARG A 343 -13.26 -21.57 -7.30
CA ARG A 343 -12.61 -20.54 -8.11
C ARG A 343 -12.07 -19.38 -7.29
N MET A 344 -12.85 -18.89 -6.31
CA MET A 344 -12.54 -17.70 -5.51
C MET A 344 -12.04 -16.50 -6.34
N PRO A 345 -12.84 -15.97 -7.30
CA PRO A 345 -12.47 -14.82 -8.13
C PRO A 345 -11.87 -13.65 -7.36
N THR A 346 -12.46 -13.23 -6.24
CA THR A 346 -11.97 -12.10 -5.44
C THR A 346 -10.54 -12.30 -4.92
N VAL A 347 -10.18 -13.52 -4.53
CA VAL A 347 -8.82 -13.88 -4.12
C VAL A 347 -7.91 -13.96 -5.34
N ALA A 348 -8.41 -14.56 -6.43
CA ALA A 348 -7.64 -14.68 -7.67
C ALA A 348 -7.25 -13.31 -8.22
N ASP A 349 -8.18 -12.37 -8.30
CA ASP A 349 -7.95 -11.03 -8.84
C ASP A 349 -6.88 -10.29 -8.05
N ARG A 350 -6.95 -10.37 -6.72
CA ARG A 350 -5.96 -9.75 -5.84
C ARG A 350 -4.54 -10.25 -6.11
N LEU A 351 -4.38 -11.55 -6.34
CA LEU A 351 -3.08 -12.17 -6.65
C LEU A 351 -2.63 -11.88 -8.10
N HIS A 352 -3.56 -11.75 -9.05
CA HIS A 352 -3.27 -11.41 -10.44
C HIS A 352 -2.77 -9.97 -10.62
N GLU A 353 -2.90 -9.12 -9.61
CA GLU A 353 -2.25 -7.80 -9.59
C GLU A 353 -0.71 -7.87 -9.67
N ARG A 354 -0.11 -9.02 -9.31
CA ARG A 354 1.34 -9.30 -9.38
C ARG A 354 2.21 -8.19 -8.76
N PHE A 355 1.71 -7.55 -7.71
CA PHE A 355 2.35 -6.40 -7.04
C PHE A 355 2.60 -5.15 -7.92
N THR A 356 2.16 -5.15 -9.18
CA THR A 356 2.42 -4.04 -10.13
C THR A 356 1.18 -3.21 -10.42
N ARG A 357 -0.02 -3.76 -10.15
CA ARG A 357 -1.29 -3.04 -10.33
C ARG A 357 -1.36 -1.72 -9.56
N PRO A 358 -0.90 -1.59 -8.30
CA PRO A 358 -0.94 -0.31 -7.59
C PRO A 358 -0.23 0.82 -8.35
N MET A 359 0.94 0.54 -8.92
CA MET A 359 1.71 1.51 -9.71
C MET A 359 1.00 1.89 -11.02
N THR A 360 0.22 0.97 -11.60
CA THR A 360 -0.61 1.27 -12.77
C THR A 360 -1.71 2.26 -12.40
N VAL A 361 -2.39 2.03 -11.27
CA VAL A 361 -3.41 2.94 -10.74
C VAL A 361 -2.81 4.32 -10.43
N ASP A 362 -1.65 4.39 -9.77
CA ASP A 362 -0.95 5.67 -9.50
C ASP A 362 -0.65 6.45 -10.78
N ARG A 363 -0.21 5.74 -11.84
CA ARG A 363 0.05 6.35 -13.14
C ARG A 363 -1.23 6.91 -13.74
N MET A 364 -2.33 6.15 -13.71
CA MET A 364 -3.62 6.62 -14.24
C MET A 364 -4.11 7.85 -13.48
N ARG A 365 -4.02 7.85 -12.14
CA ARG A 365 -4.37 9.00 -11.29
C ARG A 365 -3.55 10.24 -11.67
N ALA A 366 -2.24 10.08 -11.88
CA ALA A 366 -1.37 11.19 -12.30
C ALA A 366 -1.70 11.78 -13.69
N LEU A 367 -2.44 11.06 -14.55
CA LEU A 367 -2.89 11.58 -15.86
C LEU A 367 -4.15 12.45 -15.74
N VAL A 368 -4.93 12.31 -14.67
CA VAL A 368 -6.22 13.01 -14.50
C VAL A 368 -6.02 14.53 -14.45
N GLY A 369 -5.14 15.02 -13.57
CA GLY A 369 -4.84 16.45 -13.41
C GLY A 369 -4.44 17.13 -14.72
N PRO A 370 -3.39 16.65 -15.42
CA PRO A 370 -2.98 17.19 -16.72
C PRO A 370 -4.07 17.12 -17.79
N ALA A 371 -4.83 16.02 -17.88
CA ALA A 371 -5.92 15.90 -18.86
C ALA A 371 -7.00 16.96 -18.63
N VAL A 372 -7.42 17.20 -17.38
CA VAL A 372 -8.40 18.24 -17.03
C VAL A 372 -7.86 19.64 -17.34
N ARG A 373 -6.60 19.93 -17.02
CA ARG A 373 -5.98 21.24 -17.30
C ARG A 373 -5.90 21.52 -18.80
N GLN A 374 -5.41 20.56 -19.60
CA GLN A 374 -5.27 20.72 -21.04
C GLN A 374 -6.62 20.88 -21.75
N PHE A 375 -7.63 20.11 -21.36
CA PHE A 375 -8.98 20.27 -21.90
C PHE A 375 -9.53 21.68 -21.67
N ARG A 376 -9.28 22.27 -20.49
CA ARG A 376 -9.74 23.64 -20.19
C ARG A 376 -9.00 24.72 -20.97
N LEU A 377 -7.70 24.52 -21.23
CA LEU A 377 -6.90 25.48 -21.98
C LEU A 377 -7.25 25.46 -23.47
N ASN A 378 -7.40 24.26 -24.04
CA ASN A 378 -7.49 24.08 -25.50
C ASN A 378 -8.92 23.81 -25.98
N GLY A 379 -9.86 23.46 -25.09
CA GLY A 379 -11.24 23.09 -25.42
C GLY A 379 -11.40 21.71 -26.07
N GLU A 380 -10.31 20.97 -26.29
CA GLU A 380 -10.29 19.69 -26.99
C GLU A 380 -9.65 18.59 -26.14
N ALA A 381 -10.03 17.34 -26.41
CA ALA A 381 -9.41 16.17 -25.77
C ALA A 381 -7.93 16.09 -26.13
N SER A 382 -7.08 15.93 -25.11
CA SER A 382 -5.64 15.87 -25.32
C SER A 382 -5.13 14.43 -25.48
N GLN A 383 -3.91 14.27 -25.99
CA GLN A 383 -3.26 12.96 -26.07
C GLN A 383 -3.11 12.28 -24.69
N ILE A 384 -3.01 13.07 -23.61
CA ILE A 384 -2.97 12.56 -22.23
C ILE A 384 -4.30 11.90 -21.86
N PHE A 385 -5.43 12.51 -22.27
CA PHE A 385 -6.74 11.92 -22.05
C PHE A 385 -6.90 10.61 -22.82
N GLU A 386 -6.46 10.55 -24.07
CA GLU A 386 -6.46 9.30 -24.85
C GLU A 386 -5.61 8.20 -24.19
N LEU A 387 -4.43 8.55 -23.65
CA LEU A 387 -3.61 7.60 -22.88
C LEU A 387 -4.32 7.08 -21.62
N LEU A 388 -5.05 7.95 -20.90
CA LEU A 388 -5.84 7.54 -19.75
C LEU A 388 -6.95 6.57 -20.18
N ILE A 389 -7.64 6.85 -21.29
CA ILE A 389 -8.68 5.97 -21.85
C ILE A 389 -8.10 4.60 -22.23
N ASP A 390 -6.93 4.55 -22.86
CA ASP A 390 -6.30 3.30 -23.24
C ASP A 390 -5.87 2.47 -22.01
N GLU A 391 -5.36 3.11 -20.96
CA GLU A 391 -5.10 2.42 -19.69
C GLU A 391 -6.41 1.91 -19.05
N CYS A 392 -7.49 2.69 -19.06
CA CYS A 392 -8.80 2.23 -18.59
C CYS A 392 -9.28 1.00 -19.36
N LYS A 393 -9.11 0.95 -20.69
CA LYS A 393 -9.46 -0.23 -21.51
C LYS A 393 -8.69 -1.47 -21.06
N LEU A 394 -7.37 -1.35 -20.87
CA LEU A 394 -6.53 -2.45 -20.39
C LEU A 394 -6.95 -2.92 -18.99
N MET A 395 -7.36 -1.99 -18.12
CA MET A 395 -7.86 -2.33 -16.78
C MET A 395 -9.18 -3.13 -16.84
N MET A 396 -10.04 -2.83 -17.83
CA MET A 396 -11.34 -3.49 -18.04
C MET A 396 -11.25 -4.88 -18.68
N GLU A 397 -10.16 -5.23 -19.37
CA GLU A 397 -9.97 -6.57 -19.95
C GLU A 397 -10.00 -7.69 -18.89
N GLN A 398 -9.66 -7.35 -17.64
CA GLN A 398 -9.67 -8.24 -16.49
C GLN A 398 -10.65 -7.69 -15.44
N PRO A 399 -11.96 -7.99 -15.56
CA PRO A 399 -12.93 -7.55 -14.57
C PRO A 399 -12.58 -8.17 -13.21
N THR A 400 -12.53 -7.34 -12.17
CA THR A 400 -12.18 -7.74 -10.81
C THR A 400 -13.43 -7.89 -9.94
N GLY A 401 -13.41 -8.88 -9.06
CA GLY A 401 -14.45 -9.21 -8.11
C GLY A 401 -15.58 -10.05 -8.72
N VAL A 402 -16.65 -10.20 -7.95
CA VAL A 402 -17.88 -10.91 -8.35
C VAL A 402 -18.98 -9.96 -8.84
N GLY A 403 -18.62 -8.72 -9.21
CA GLY A 403 -19.58 -7.70 -9.67
C GLY A 403 -20.49 -7.12 -8.57
N LEU A 404 -20.13 -7.33 -7.29
CA LEU A 404 -20.90 -6.86 -6.14
C LEU A 404 -20.49 -5.45 -5.68
N ASP A 405 -19.23 -5.09 -5.88
CA ASP A 405 -18.63 -3.85 -5.38
C ASP A 405 -17.90 -3.13 -6.53
N VAL A 406 -17.75 -1.80 -6.42
CA VAL A 406 -17.02 -1.00 -7.40
C VAL A 406 -15.51 -1.35 -7.32
N PRO A 407 -14.83 -1.58 -8.46
CA PRO A 407 -13.40 -1.85 -8.45
C PRO A 407 -12.61 -0.71 -7.79
N GLN A 408 -11.68 -1.06 -6.90
CA GLN A 408 -10.91 -0.07 -6.12
C GLN A 408 -10.16 0.93 -7.00
N TRP A 409 -9.65 0.50 -8.16
CA TRP A 409 -8.97 1.39 -9.09
C TRP A 409 -9.91 2.46 -9.68
N LEU A 410 -11.20 2.14 -9.84
CA LEU A 410 -12.18 3.08 -10.37
C LEU A 410 -12.55 4.12 -9.30
N SER A 411 -12.78 3.68 -8.06
CA SER A 411 -12.98 4.59 -6.92
C SER A 411 -11.77 5.51 -6.72
N ALA A 412 -10.54 5.00 -6.87
CA ALA A 412 -9.33 5.81 -6.76
C ALA A 412 -9.18 6.87 -7.88
N LEU A 413 -9.75 6.62 -9.06
CA LEU A 413 -9.84 7.61 -10.13
C LEU A 413 -10.93 8.65 -9.87
N GLU A 414 -12.09 8.22 -9.36
CA GLU A 414 -13.17 9.11 -8.94
C GLU A 414 -12.69 10.09 -7.85
N ASP A 415 -12.03 9.57 -6.81
CA ASP A 415 -11.40 10.37 -5.75
C ASP A 415 -10.39 11.39 -6.31
N GLU A 416 -9.63 11.01 -7.34
CA GLU A 416 -8.66 11.89 -7.99
C GLU A 416 -9.34 13.01 -8.79
N VAL A 417 -10.41 12.67 -9.53
CA VAL A 417 -11.21 13.67 -10.26
C VAL A 417 -11.80 14.67 -9.28
N ASP A 418 -12.41 14.20 -8.19
CA ASP A 418 -12.97 15.07 -7.16
C ASP A 418 -11.91 15.97 -6.52
N SER A 419 -10.74 15.41 -6.18
CA SER A 419 -9.62 16.18 -5.64
C SER A 419 -9.15 17.28 -6.58
N VAL A 420 -9.01 16.99 -7.88
CA VAL A 420 -8.62 17.97 -8.91
C VAL A 420 -9.67 19.08 -9.02
N LEU A 421 -10.96 18.74 -9.00
CA LEU A 421 -12.06 19.71 -9.08
C LEU A 421 -12.14 20.60 -7.82
N GLU A 422 -11.93 20.04 -6.64
CA GLU A 422 -11.92 20.78 -5.37
C GLU A 422 -10.74 21.75 -5.28
N ASN A 423 -9.53 21.29 -5.63
CA ASN A 423 -8.32 22.13 -5.63
C ASN A 423 -8.49 23.36 -6.53
N GLN A 424 -9.17 23.21 -7.66
CA GLN A 424 -9.44 24.32 -8.59
C GLN A 424 -10.47 25.32 -8.04
N ARG A 425 -11.38 24.89 -7.16
CA ARG A 425 -12.31 25.78 -6.46
C ARG A 425 -11.66 26.51 -5.27
N GLY A 426 -10.37 26.30 -5.04
CA GLY A 426 -9.63 26.86 -3.91
C GLY A 426 -9.83 26.08 -2.60
N PHE A 427 -10.50 24.93 -2.64
CA PHE A 427 -10.58 24.01 -1.52
C PHE A 427 -9.34 23.12 -1.51
N PHE A 428 -8.35 23.49 -0.71
CA PHE A 428 -7.18 22.65 -0.48
C PHE A 428 -7.49 21.66 0.65
N GLN A 429 -7.68 20.38 0.31
CA GLN A 429 -7.89 19.33 1.33
C GLN A 429 -6.68 19.14 2.25
N LYS A 430 -5.47 19.48 1.80
CA LYS A 430 -4.24 19.43 2.59
C LYS A 430 -3.67 20.84 2.79
N PRO A 431 -3.50 21.31 4.03
CA PRO A 431 -2.86 22.59 4.25
C PRO A 431 -1.41 22.49 3.75
N ARG A 432 -0.98 23.47 2.96
CA ARG A 432 0.37 23.56 2.39
C ARG A 432 1.41 23.91 3.46
N TYR A 433 1.56 23.06 4.48
CA TYR A 433 2.61 23.24 5.49
C TYR A 433 3.99 23.10 4.83
N ASP A 434 4.09 22.31 3.78
CA ASP A 434 5.30 22.06 3.00
C ASP A 434 5.92 23.38 2.49
N SER A 435 5.09 24.36 2.13
CA SER A 435 5.54 25.68 1.67
C SER A 435 5.86 26.67 2.78
N ALA A 436 5.65 26.31 4.05
CA ALA A 436 5.97 27.19 5.19
C ALA A 436 7.48 27.39 5.36
N VAL A 437 8.28 26.46 4.85
CA VAL A 437 9.74 26.53 4.87
C VAL A 437 10.23 26.52 3.41
N GLY A 438 11.22 27.38 3.10
CA GLY A 438 11.82 27.41 1.77
C GLY A 438 12.43 26.07 1.36
N PHE A 439 12.68 25.87 0.07
CA PHE A 439 13.46 24.72 -0.39
C PHE A 439 14.95 25.06 -0.37
N ARG A 440 15.78 24.16 0.17
CA ARG A 440 17.24 24.31 0.13
C ARG A 440 17.84 23.17 -0.70
N SER A 441 18.47 23.52 -1.83
CA SER A 441 19.13 22.54 -2.68
C SER A 441 20.33 21.88 -1.98
N ALA A 442 20.54 20.59 -2.26
CA ALA A 442 21.67 19.78 -1.86
C ALA A 442 22.18 19.00 -3.08
N THR A 443 23.46 18.63 -3.09
CA THR A 443 24.03 17.78 -4.16
C THR A 443 23.70 16.31 -3.95
N SER A 444 23.81 15.48 -4.99
CA SER A 444 23.63 14.02 -4.88
C SER A 444 24.57 13.42 -3.84
N GLU A 445 25.85 13.80 -3.87
CA GLU A 445 26.86 13.40 -2.90
C GLU A 445 26.46 13.76 -1.45
N GLN A 446 26.00 14.98 -1.18
CA GLN A 446 25.58 15.40 0.17
C GLN A 446 24.38 14.60 0.70
N ILE A 447 23.43 14.26 -0.17
CA ILE A 447 22.28 13.44 0.22
C ILE A 447 22.75 12.02 0.53
N VAL A 448 23.55 11.43 -0.36
CA VAL A 448 24.12 10.09 -0.21
C VAL A 448 24.95 9.96 1.07
N GLU A 449 25.84 10.93 1.36
CA GLU A 449 26.65 10.95 2.58
C GLU A 449 25.79 10.94 3.84
N GLN A 450 24.73 11.75 3.87
CA GLN A 450 23.78 11.76 4.98
C GLN A 450 23.08 10.40 5.15
N LEU A 451 22.63 9.78 4.06
CA LEU A 451 21.98 8.46 4.10
C LEU A 451 22.94 7.36 4.58
N ILE A 452 24.20 7.38 4.15
CA ILE A 452 25.23 6.45 4.64
C ILE A 452 25.47 6.64 6.13
N ALA A 453 25.55 7.90 6.60
CA ALA A 453 25.74 8.21 8.01
C ALA A 453 24.56 7.71 8.86
N VAL A 454 23.32 7.91 8.39
CA VAL A 454 22.11 7.36 9.03
C VAL A 454 22.17 5.83 9.07
N ALA A 455 22.44 5.17 7.95
CA ALA A 455 22.46 3.71 7.87
C ALA A 455 23.43 3.09 8.88
N LYS A 456 24.60 3.73 9.07
CA LYS A 456 25.56 3.35 10.12
C LYS A 456 24.98 3.56 11.52
N ASN A 457 24.37 4.72 11.78
CA ASN A 457 23.84 5.05 13.10
C ASN A 457 22.67 4.14 13.52
N ILE A 458 21.71 3.90 12.61
CA ILE A 458 20.59 2.98 12.85
C ILE A 458 21.09 1.58 13.23
N ARG A 459 22.14 1.10 12.56
CA ARG A 459 22.79 -0.18 12.91
C ARG A 459 23.46 -0.15 14.28
N THR A 460 24.11 0.96 14.65
CA THR A 460 24.82 1.07 15.94
C THR A 460 23.90 1.29 17.14
N LEU A 461 22.68 1.78 16.95
CA LEU A 461 21.73 2.04 18.03
C LEU A 461 21.08 0.77 18.63
N ASN A 462 21.43 -0.45 18.18
CA ASN A 462 20.73 -1.69 18.56
C ASN A 462 19.19 -1.57 18.40
N LEU A 463 18.73 -0.78 17.43
CA LEU A 463 17.30 -0.66 17.05
C LEU A 463 16.91 -1.68 15.96
N GLY A 464 17.75 -2.70 15.74
CA GLY A 464 17.60 -3.73 14.71
C GLY A 464 17.52 -5.17 15.23
N GLU A 465 17.78 -5.40 16.52
CA GLU A 465 17.63 -6.71 17.17
C GLU A 465 16.83 -6.53 18.48
N ALA A 466 15.51 -6.54 18.36
CA ALA A 466 14.57 -6.87 19.43
C ALA A 466 13.29 -7.42 18.79
#